data_AF-A0A229P5B0-F1
#
_entry.id   AF-A0A229P5B0-F1
#
_cell.length_a   1.000
_cell.length_b   1.000
_cell.length_c   1.000
_cell.angle_alpha   90.00
_cell.angle_beta   90.00
_cell.angle_gamma   90.00
#
_symmetry.space_group_name_H-M   'P 1'
#
loop_
_entity.id
_entity.type
_entity.pdbx_description
1 polymer ?
#
loop_
_entity_poly.entity_id
_entity_poly.type
_entity_poly.pdbx_seq_one_letter_code
_entity_poly.pdbx_strand_id
1 'polypeptide(L)' 'MNMNTVKIPQGDNTVTVELTVKELMALAGIRFHGNHRLEIEARKKLNHVLSETYALEQPIPYQMLT' A
#
# COMPACT_ATOMS: atom_id res chain seq x y z
N MET A 1 24.39 7.36 13.09
CA MET A 1 23.39 7.39 12.00
C MET A 1 22.40 6.27 12.26
N ASN A 2 21.25 6.57 12.86
CA ASN A 2 20.23 5.56 13.14
C ASN A 2 19.55 5.18 11.81
N MET A 3 20.02 4.10 11.18
CA MET A 3 19.21 3.37 10.21
C MET A 3 18.00 2.84 10.97
N ASN A 4 16.89 3.56 10.88
CA ASN A 4 15.60 3.07 11.34
C ASN A 4 15.23 1.90 10.41
N THR A 5 15.77 0.72 10.71
CA THR A 5 15.38 -0.52 10.05
C THR A 5 13.94 -0.73 10.42
N VAL A 6 13.02 -0.27 9.58
CA VAL A 6 11.60 -0.54 9.71
C VAL A 6 11.48 -2.06 9.66
N LYS A 7 11.40 -2.70 10.83
CA LYS A 7 11.18 -4.14 10.94
C LYS A 7 9.71 -4.35 10.61
N ILE A 8 9.40 -4.52 9.33
CA ILE A 8 8.07 -4.90 8.89
C ILE A 8 7.86 -6.34 9.36
N PRO A 9 6.91 -6.59 10.29
CA PRO A 9 6.59 -7.95 10.69
C PRO A 9 6.18 -8.75 9.45
N GLN A 10 6.71 -9.97 9.29
CA GLN A 10 6.44 -10.82 8.12
C GLN A 10 6.87 -10.22 6.76
N GLY A 11 7.89 -9.33 6.75
CA GLY A 11 8.32 -8.63 5.53
C GLY A 11 8.86 -9.51 4.39
N ASP A 12 9.24 -10.75 4.67
CA ASP A 12 9.66 -11.73 3.66
C ASP A 12 8.48 -12.52 3.06
N ASN A 13 7.27 -12.38 3.63
CA ASN A 13 6.09 -13.06 3.13
C ASN A 13 5.54 -12.35 1.89
N THR A 14 5.02 -13.14 0.96
CA THR A 14 4.37 -12.63 -0.25
C THR A 14 2.87 -12.48 -0.06
N VAL A 15 2.30 -11.44 -0.66
CA VAL A 15 0.85 -11.27 -0.80
C VAL A 15 0.46 -11.19 -2.28
N THR A 16 -0.74 -11.68 -2.59
CA THR A 16 -1.32 -11.61 -3.94
C THR A 16 -2.42 -10.55 -3.95
N VAL A 17 -2.42 -9.70 -4.96
CA VAL A 17 -3.45 -8.65 -5.13
C VAL A 17 -4.06 -8.77 -6.52
N GLU A 18 -5.39 -8.81 -6.60
CA GLU A 18 -6.10 -8.80 -7.87
C GLU A 18 -6.15 -7.38 -8.45
N LEU A 19 -5.58 -7.20 -9.63
CA LEU A 19 -5.51 -5.94 -10.35
C LEU A 19 -5.91 -6.13 -11.80
N THR A 20 -6.54 -5.12 -12.38
CA THR A 20 -6.69 -5.05 -13.83
C THR A 20 -5.35 -4.72 -14.48
N VAL A 21 -5.19 -5.05 -15.76
CA VAL A 21 -3.98 -4.73 -16.53
C VAL A 21 -3.67 -3.23 -16.51
N LYS A 22 -4.71 -2.37 -16.58
CA LYS A 22 -4.54 -0.90 -16.54
C LYS A 22 -4.02 -0.40 -15.19
N GLU A 23 -4.51 -0.97 -14.09
CA GLU A 23 -4.03 -0.66 -12.74
C GLU A 23 -2.58 -1.09 -12.55
N LEU A 24 -2.22 -2.29 -13.00
CA LEU A 24 -0.84 -2.77 -12.98
C LEU A 24 0.09 -1.84 -13.79
N MET A 25 -0.31 -1.46 -15.00
CA MET A 25 0.43 -0.53 -15.83
C MET A 25 0.57 0.84 -15.16
N ALA A 26 -0.48 1.33 -14.49
CA ALA A 26 -0.43 2.60 -13.76
C ALA A 26 0.57 2.55 -12.60
N LEU A 27 0.60 1.44 -11.84
CA LEU A 27 1.58 1.20 -10.78
C LEU A 27 3.02 1.07 -11.32
N ALA A 28 3.19 0.53 -12.53
CA ALA A 28 4.47 0.47 -13.23
C ALA A 28 4.95 1.85 -13.78
N GLY A 29 4.19 2.92 -13.53
CA GLY A 29 4.55 4.28 -13.92
C GLY A 29 3.99 4.73 -15.28
N ILE A 30 3.21 3.90 -15.96
CA ILE A 30 2.56 4.27 -17.21
C ILE A 30 1.44 5.27 -16.93
N ARG A 31 1.55 6.45 -17.53
CA ARG A 31 0.57 7.52 -17.34
C ARG A 31 -0.60 7.36 -18.32
N PHE A 32 -1.80 7.23 -17.77
CA PHE A 32 -3.04 7.29 -18.55
C PHE A 32 -3.55 8.73 -18.55
N HIS A 33 -3.29 9.45 -19.64
CA HIS A 33 -3.79 10.81 -19.83
C HIS A 33 -5.32 10.83 -19.68
N GLY A 34 -5.84 11.65 -18.76
CA GLY A 34 -7.27 11.74 -18.47
C GLY A 34 -7.81 10.73 -17.44
N ASN A 35 -6.99 9.81 -16.90
CA ASN A 35 -7.45 8.85 -15.89
C ASN A 35 -6.42 8.63 -14.78
N HIS A 36 -6.16 9.67 -13.98
CA HIS A 36 -5.36 9.62 -12.75
C HIS A 36 -5.99 8.72 -11.68
N ARG A 37 -7.28 8.40 -11.83
CA ARG A 37 -8.04 7.60 -10.88
C ARG A 37 -7.58 6.13 -10.87
N LEU A 38 -7.07 5.61 -11.98
CA LEU A 38 -6.52 4.25 -12.07
C LEU A 38 -5.39 4.00 -11.06
N GLU A 39 -4.45 4.94 -10.94
CA GLU A 39 -3.33 4.82 -9.99
C GLU A 39 -3.85 4.84 -8.54
N ILE A 40 -4.84 5.71 -8.27
CA ILE A 40 -5.45 5.82 -6.94
C ILE A 40 -6.18 4.53 -6.56
N GLU A 41 -6.99 3.98 -7.46
CA GLU A 41 -7.73 2.74 -7.20
C GLU A 41 -6.79 1.54 -7.04
N ALA A 42 -5.72 1.46 -7.84
CA ALA A 42 -4.69 0.43 -7.69
C ALA A 42 -4.02 0.49 -6.31
N ARG A 43 -3.66 1.69 -5.82
CA ARG A 43 -3.10 1.89 -4.48
C ARG A 43 -4.08 1.53 -3.37
N LYS A 44 -5.37 1.83 -3.54
CA LYS A 44 -6.40 1.43 -2.56
C LYS A 44 -6.46 -0.08 -2.42
N LYS A 45 -6.42 -0.83 -3.52
CA LYS A 45 -6.41 -2.30 -3.50
C LYS A 45 -5.19 -2.86 -2.78
N LEU A 46 -4.00 -2.32 -3.05
CA LEU A 46 -2.77 -2.69 -2.32
C LEU A 46 -2.92 -2.46 -0.81
N ASN A 47 -3.36 -1.26 -0.42
CA ASN A 47 -3.51 -0.90 0.99
C ASN A 47 -4.57 -1.76 1.70
N HIS A 48 -5.67 -2.08 1.00
CA HIS A 48 -6.71 -2.94 1.53
C HIS A 48 -6.17 -4.34 1.84
N VAL A 49 -5.49 -4.99 0.88
CA VAL A 49 -4.89 -6.31 1.10
C VAL A 49 -3.83 -6.27 2.21
N LEU A 50 -3.00 -5.23 2.27
CA LEU A 50 -2.02 -5.07 3.36
C LEU A 50 -2.69 -4.93 4.73
N SER A 51 -3.78 -4.15 4.80
CA SER A 51 -4.54 -3.97 6.04
C SER A 51 -5.25 -5.25 6.50
N GLU A 52 -5.81 -6.02 5.56
CA GLU A 52 -6.48 -7.30 5.86
C GLU A 52 -5.47 -8.38 6.27
N THR A 53 -4.33 -8.46 5.57
CA THR A 53 -3.35 -9.54 5.77
C THR A 53 -2.56 -9.34 7.06
N TYR A 54 -2.21 -8.10 7.40
CA TYR A 54 -1.25 -7.83 8.48
C TYR A 54 -1.84 -7.05 9.66
N ALA A 55 -3.14 -6.77 9.67
CA ALA A 55 -3.81 -5.97 10.70
C ALA A 55 -2.91 -4.79 11.13
N LEU A 56 -2.39 -4.06 10.14
CA LEU A 56 -1.46 -2.96 10.41
C LEU A 56 -2.15 -2.03 11.41
N GLU A 57 -1.62 -1.97 12.64
CA GLU A 57 -2.18 -1.16 13.71
C GLU A 57 -2.43 0.23 13.13
N GLN A 58 -3.68 0.67 13.20
CA GLN A 58 -4.02 2.00 12.71
C GLN A 58 -3.08 3.01 13.38
N PRO A 59 -2.65 4.07 12.66
CA PRO A 59 -1.80 5.09 13.23
C PRO A 59 -2.35 5.50 14.59
N ILE A 60 -1.54 5.41 15.65
CA ILE A 60 -1.96 5.76 17.00
C ILE A 60 -2.58 7.17 16.92
N PRO A 61 -3.86 7.34 17.31
CA PRO A 61 -4.49 8.65 17.30
C PRO A 61 -3.61 9.64 18.05
N TYR A 62 -3.36 10.82 17.48
CA TYR A 62 -2.53 11.86 18.12
C TYR A 62 -2.99 12.20 19.54
N GLN A 63 -4.28 11.97 19.83
CA GLN A 63 -4.91 12.14 21.13
C GLN A 63 -4.42 11.16 22.21
N MET A 64 -3.71 10.09 21.83
CA MET A 64 -3.17 9.07 22.74
C MET A 64 -1.66 9.23 22.99
N LEU A 65 -1.04 10.28 22.45
CA LEU A 65 0.39 10.60 22.64
C LEU A 65 0.67 11.52 23.84
N THR A 66 -0.29 11.64 24.77
CA THR A 66 -0.23 12.56 25.94
C THR A 66 -0.03 11.82 27.24
#